data_AF-A0A955TSC1-F1
#
_entry.id   AF-A0A955TSC1-F1
#
_cell.length_a   1.000
_cell.length_b   1.000
_cell.length_c   1.000
_cell.angle_alpha   90.00
_cell.angle_beta   90.00
_cell.angle_gamma   90.00
#
_symmetry.space_group_name_H-M   'P 1'
#
loop_
_entity.id
_entity.type
_entity.pdbx_description
1 polymer ?
#
loop_
_entity_poly.entity_id
_entity_poly.type
_entity_poly.pdbx_seq_one_letter_code
_entity_poly.pdbx_strand_id
1 'polypeptide(L)' 'MQLSDFRFPFDPTLVATHPVHPRDRARLLVVSRGTGQFAHQHIQDLPDILRPGDVLVVNDTKVIPA' A
#
# COMPACT_ATOMS: atom_id res chain seq x y z
N MET A 1 -1.65 0.02 25.62
CA MET A 1 -1.07 -0.67 24.46
C MET A 1 0.43 -0.76 24.66
N GLN A 2 0.99 -1.94 24.44
CA GLN A 2 2.42 -2.19 24.54
C GLN A 2 3.03 -2.30 23.14
N LEU A 3 4.31 -1.97 22.99
CA LEU A 3 5.04 -2.13 21.72
C LEU A 3 4.99 -3.57 21.19
N SER A 4 4.88 -4.55 22.08
CA SER A 4 4.75 -5.96 21.75
C SER A 4 3.52 -6.28 20.90
N ASP A 5 2.44 -5.49 21.02
CA ASP A 5 1.17 -5.71 20.32
C ASP A 5 1.30 -5.55 18.79
N PHE A 6 2.44 -5.03 18.33
CA PHE A 6 2.75 -4.77 16.91
C PHE A 6 3.88 -5.64 16.36
N ARG A 7 4.37 -6.63 17.12
CA ARG A 7 5.40 -7.55 16.62
C ARG A 7 4.79 -8.56 15.64
N PHE A 8 5.47 -8.76 14.52
CA PHE A 8 5.15 -9.80 13.55
C PHE A 8 6.45 -10.50 13.10
N PRO A 9 6.38 -11.73 12.58
CA PRO A 9 7.53 -12.40 11.98
C PRO A 9 8.13 -11.53 10.87
N PHE A 10 9.41 -11.20 11.00
CA PHE A 10 10.11 -10.32 10.07
C PHE A 10 11.21 -11.11 9.34
N ASP A 11 11.11 -11.15 8.01
CA ASP A 11 12.16 -11.66 7.14
C ASP A 11 12.80 -10.46 6.39
N PRO A 12 14.07 -10.13 6.66
CA PRO A 12 14.74 -9.01 6.02
C PRO A 12 14.89 -9.17 4.50
N THR A 13 14.82 -10.39 3.97
CA THR A 13 14.90 -10.64 2.52
C THR A 13 13.67 -10.15 1.76
N LEU A 14 12.56 -9.94 2.46
CA LEU A 14 11.32 -9.40 1.89
C LEU A 14 11.30 -7.86 1.81
N VAL A 15 12.34 -7.18 2.30
CA VAL A 15 12.48 -5.73 2.18
C VAL A 15 13.02 -5.39 0.78
N ALA A 16 12.20 -4.73 -0.03
CA ALA A 16 12.61 -4.30 -1.37
C ALA A 16 13.76 -3.29 -1.31
N THR A 17 14.85 -3.57 -2.03
CA THR A 17 16.00 -2.66 -2.16
C THR A 17 15.85 -1.68 -3.32
N HIS A 18 14.99 -2.02 -4.29
CA HIS A 18 14.69 -1.21 -5.47
C HIS A 18 13.20 -1.34 -5.81
N PRO A 19 12.59 -0.32 -6.43
CA PRO A 19 11.21 -0.42 -6.92
C PRO A 19 11.11 -1.41 -8.08
N VAL A 20 9.93 -2.02 -8.24
CA VAL A 20 9.58 -2.73 -9.46
C VAL A 20 9.36 -1.73 -10.61
N HIS A 21 9.70 -2.16 -11.83
CA HIS A 21 9.46 -1.39 -13.06
C HIS A 21 8.68 -2.24 -14.08
N PRO A 22 7.54 -1.76 -14.60
CA PRO A 22 6.82 -0.52 -14.26
C PRO A 22 6.30 -0.45 -12.82
N ARG A 23 6.14 0.76 -12.26
CA ARG A 23 5.81 0.98 -10.83
C ARG A 23 4.45 0.39 -10.43
N ASP A 24 3.49 0.42 -11.34
CA ASP A 24 2.12 -0.09 -11.15
C ASP A 24 2.03 -1.63 -11.15
N ARG A 25 3.13 -2.34 -11.46
CA ARG A 25 3.26 -3.79 -11.30
C ARG A 25 3.57 -4.22 -9.86
N ALA A 26 3.67 -3.29 -8.92
CA ALA A 26 3.79 -3.65 -7.50
C ALA A 26 2.54 -4.39 -7.02
N ARG A 27 2.71 -5.34 -6.10
CA ARG A 27 1.60 -6.09 -5.48
C ARG A 27 0.78 -5.15 -4.58
N LEU A 28 -0.54 -5.29 -4.63
CA LEU A 28 -1.52 -4.60 -3.79
C LEU A 28 -2.26 -5.65 -2.95
N LEU A 29 -2.19 -5.52 -1.62
CA LEU A 29 -3.01 -6.32 -0.70
C LEU A 29 -4.28 -5.52 -0.36
N VAL A 30 -5.44 -6.03 -0.77
CA VAL A 30 -6.73 -5.43 -0.42
C VAL A 30 -7.30 -6.14 0.80
N VAL A 31 -7.62 -5.36 1.83
CA VAL A 31 -8.17 -5.86 3.10
C VAL A 31 -9.56 -5.30 3.31
N SER A 32 -10.57 -6.18 3.30
CA SER A 32 -11.97 -5.80 3.56
C SER A 32 -12.21 -5.67 5.06
N ARG A 33 -12.20 -4.44 5.59
CA ARG A 33 -12.36 -4.18 7.04
C ARG A 33 -13.61 -4.81 7.66
N GLY A 34 -14.73 -4.86 6.93
CA GLY A 34 -15.99 -5.41 7.44
C GLY A 34 -16.05 -6.94 7.51
N THR A 35 -15.27 -7.65 6.67
CA THR A 35 -15.32 -9.12 6.56
C THR A 35 -14.02 -9.81 6.97
N GLY A 36 -12.92 -9.07 7.09
CA GLY A 36 -11.57 -9.61 7.29
C GLY A 36 -10.99 -10.31 6.06
N GLN A 37 -11.67 -10.28 4.91
CA GLN A 37 -11.20 -10.95 3.70
C GLN A 37 -10.01 -10.24 3.07
N PHE A 38 -9.10 -11.04 2.52
CA PHE A 38 -7.94 -10.59 1.77
C PHE A 38 -8.10 -10.90 0.28
N ALA A 39 -7.64 -9.96 -0.56
CA ALA A 39 -7.47 -10.19 -1.98
C ALA A 39 -6.09 -9.70 -2.42
N HIS A 40 -5.48 -10.43 -3.35
CA HIS A 40 -4.20 -10.07 -3.96
C HIS A 40 -4.43 -9.48 -5.35
N GLN A 41 -3.93 -8.27 -5.58
CA GLN A 41 -4.02 -7.54 -6.83
C GLN A 41 -2.68 -6.87 -7.14
N HIS A 42 -2.64 -6.02 -8.16
CA HIS A 42 -1.54 -5.10 -8.45
C HIS A 42 -2.01 -3.65 -8.38
N ILE A 43 -1.06 -2.70 -8.29
CA ILE A 43 -1.37 -1.26 -8.22
C ILE A 43 -2.11 -0.79 -9.47
N GLN A 44 -1.82 -1.35 -10.65
CA GLN A 44 -2.58 -1.07 -11.89
C GLN A 44 -4.08 -1.40 -11.77
N ASP A 45 -4.47 -2.30 -10.88
CA ASP A 45 -5.86 -2.73 -10.65
C ASP A 45 -6.58 -1.81 -9.62
N LEU A 46 -5.88 -0.80 -9.07
CA LEU A 46 -6.44 0.15 -8.09
C LEU A 46 -7.76 0.81 -8.56
N PRO A 47 -7.93 1.21 -9.84
CA PRO A 47 -9.20 1.79 -10.28
C PRO A 47 -10.41 0.85 -10.10
N ASP A 48 -10.22 -0.47 -10.14
CA ASP A 48 -11.30 -1.45 -10.07
C ASP A 48 -11.92 -1.55 -8.66
N ILE A 49 -11.21 -1.08 -7.64
CA ILE A 49 -11.71 -1.08 -6.24
C ILE A 49 -12.20 0.30 -5.77
N LEU A 50 -12.11 1.32 -6.62
CA LEU A 50 -12.65 2.66 -6.36
C LEU A 50 -14.06 2.78 -6.92
N ARG A 51 -14.85 3.67 -6.33
CA ARG A 51 -16.21 3.98 -6.78
C ARG A 51 -16.30 5.38 -7.35
N PRO A 52 -17.22 5.64 -8.29
CA PRO A 52 -17.52 7.00 -8.71
C PRO A 52 -17.87 7.86 -7.48
N GLY A 53 -17.19 9.02 -7.35
CA GLY A 53 -17.33 9.92 -6.22
C GLY A 53 -16.27 9.77 -5.13
N ASP A 54 -15.43 8.71 -5.17
CA ASP A 54 -14.27 8.60 -4.29
C ASP A 54 -13.24 9.69 -4.61
N VAL A 55 -12.55 10.19 -3.57
CA VAL A 55 -11.52 11.21 -3.70
C VAL A 55 -10.17 10.61 -3.30
N LEU A 56 -9.23 10.57 -4.25
CA LEU A 56 -7.85 10.20 -3.97
C LEU A 56 -7.06 11.44 -3.56
N VAL A 57 -6.68 11.50 -2.29
CA VAL A 57 -5.81 12.57 -1.76
C VAL A 57 -4.36 12.12 -1.88
N VAL A 58 -3.56 12.84 -2.65
CA VAL A 58 -2.14 12.57 -2.86
C VAL A 58 -1.32 13.66 -2.20
N ASN A 59 -0.26 13.26 -1.51
CA ASN A 59 0.71 14.19 -0.96
C ASN A 59 1.71 14.61 -2.04
N ASP A 60 1.76 15.91 -2.35
CA ASP A 60 2.76 16.54 -3.20
C ASP A 60 3.66 17.43 -2.33
N THR A 61 4.86 16.94 -2.00
CA THR A 61 5.80 17.64 -1.12
C THR A 61 6.71 18.57 -1.91
N LYS A 62 6.76 19.84 -1.51
CA LYS A 62 7.64 20.86 -2.09
C LYS A 62 8.70 21.28 -1.08
N VAL A 63 9.95 21.33 -1.52
CA VAL A 63 11.05 21.86 -0.70
C VAL A 63 11.02 23.38 -0.82
N ILE A 64 11.03 24.07 0.33
CA ILE A 64 11.24 25.52 0.37
C ILE A 64 12.77 25.74 0.26
N PRO A 65 13.26 26.45 -0.78
CA PRO A 65 14.67 26.74 -0.92
C PRO A 65 15.16 27.63 0.24
N ALA A 66 16.39 27.39 0.68
CA ALA A 66 17.10 28.18 1.69
C ALA A 66 17.71 29.44 1.09
#